data_AF-A0A0F8FBN0-F1
#
_entry.id   AF-A0A0F8FBN0-F1
#
_cell.length_a   1.000
_cell.length_b   1.000
_cell.length_c   1.000
_cell.angle_alpha   90.00
_cell.angle_beta   90.00
_cell.angle_gamma   90.00
#
_symmetry.space_group_name_H-M   'P 1'
#
loop_
_entity.id
_entity.type
_entity.pdbx_description
1 polymer ?
#
loop_
_entity_poly.entity_id
_entity_poly.type
_entity_poly.pdbx_seq_one_letter_code
_entity_poly.pdbx_strand_id
1 'polypeptide(L)'
;MKTVYVIGVLVFLLITVSSASAASFYLTEVNDHTYDGKIRIEVSYSGSTITVKDVSTSLDGISNVDIKEIGIQLPTGYRVTSVVDSSKPANRWSASSGNYQESEFGRFNTQIIRDPGKSSKTRGPITINLNKELEGTLPLNNNQNSVVVHISFGEKKEALVGSTWVGGSAQIPEFPSIALPVAAIMGLMFILDTRRKE
;
A
#
# COMPACT_ATOMS: atom_id res chain seq x y z
N MET A 1 -44.23 14.18 -6.75
CA MET A 1 -43.58 13.54 -5.58
C MET A 1 -42.59 12.44 -5.97
N LYS A 2 -42.89 11.55 -6.95
CA LYS A 2 -42.02 10.42 -7.35
C LYS A 2 -40.63 10.84 -7.92
N THR A 3 -40.50 11.99 -8.59
CA THR A 3 -39.23 12.45 -9.20
C THR A 3 -38.20 12.97 -8.19
N VAL A 4 -38.66 13.58 -7.09
CA VAL A 4 -37.80 14.09 -6.01
C VAL A 4 -37.12 12.93 -5.28
N TYR A 5 -37.82 11.81 -5.14
CA TYR A 5 -37.27 10.57 -4.55
C TYR A 5 -36.16 9.95 -5.42
N VAL A 6 -36.32 9.91 -6.75
CA VAL A 6 -35.30 9.35 -7.65
C VAL A 6 -34.03 10.19 -7.65
N ILE A 7 -34.15 11.52 -7.67
CA ILE A 7 -32.99 12.43 -7.58
C ILE A 7 -32.32 12.30 -6.21
N GLY A 8 -33.10 12.20 -5.13
CA GLY A 8 -32.58 11.99 -3.78
C GLY A 8 -31.78 10.70 -3.64
N VAL A 9 -32.27 9.58 -4.20
CA VAL A 9 -31.56 8.30 -4.19
C VAL A 9 -30.28 8.35 -5.03
N LEU A 10 -30.30 9.00 -6.20
CA LEU A 10 -29.11 9.15 -7.06
C LEU A 10 -28.03 10.01 -6.42
N VAL A 11 -28.42 11.11 -5.76
CA VAL A 11 -27.51 11.97 -5.00
C VAL A 11 -26.94 11.21 -3.79
N PHE A 12 -27.75 10.41 -3.10
CA PHE A 12 -27.28 9.58 -1.98
C PHE A 12 -26.32 8.46 -2.44
N LEU A 13 -26.56 7.85 -3.60
CA LEU A 13 -25.66 6.89 -4.23
C LEU A 13 -24.36 7.54 -4.71
N LEU A 14 -24.38 8.79 -5.18
CA LEU A 14 -23.17 9.54 -5.58
C LEU A 14 -22.33 9.95 -4.36
N ILE A 15 -22.96 10.32 -3.24
CA ILE A 15 -22.25 10.72 -2.01
C ILE A 15 -21.56 9.53 -1.32
N THR A 16 -22.07 8.31 -1.47
CA THR A 16 -21.46 7.11 -0.87
C THR A 16 -20.17 6.67 -1.57
N VAL A 17 -19.90 7.11 -2.81
CA VAL A 17 -18.66 6.78 -3.55
C VAL A 17 -17.47 7.67 -3.13
N SER A 18 -17.72 8.79 -2.44
CA SER A 18 -16.66 9.73 -2.00
C SER A 18 -15.98 9.37 -0.67
N SER A 19 -16.18 8.17 -0.16
CA SER A 19 -15.35 7.67 0.95
C SER A 19 -13.99 7.29 0.37
N ALA A 20 -12.98 8.13 0.56
CA ALA A 20 -11.58 7.79 0.30
C ALA A 20 -11.21 6.54 1.12
N SER A 21 -11.48 5.37 0.57
CA SER A 21 -11.14 4.10 1.19
C SER A 21 -9.62 4.01 1.21
N ALA A 22 -9.04 3.95 2.40
CA ALA A 22 -7.64 3.56 2.56
C ALA A 22 -7.47 2.18 1.91
N ALA A 23 -6.56 2.07 0.95
CA ALA A 23 -6.23 0.81 0.32
C ALA A 23 -5.01 0.21 1.01
N SER A 24 -5.00 -1.10 1.21
CA SER A 24 -3.85 -1.82 1.78
C SER A 24 -3.60 -3.14 1.06
N PHE A 25 -2.35 -3.57 1.08
CA PHE A 25 -1.89 -4.85 0.55
C PHE A 25 -0.67 -5.33 1.34
N TYR A 26 -0.26 -6.58 1.12
CA TYR A 26 0.87 -7.18 1.82
C TYR A 26 1.98 -7.57 0.86
N LEU A 27 3.21 -7.22 1.20
CA LEU A 27 4.42 -7.74 0.58
C LEU A 27 4.75 -9.08 1.27
N THR A 28 4.92 -10.13 0.49
CA THR A 28 5.17 -11.49 0.99
C THR A 28 6.16 -12.27 0.14
N GLU A 29 6.46 -11.81 -1.07
CA GLU A 29 7.49 -12.39 -1.92
C GLU A 29 8.86 -11.96 -1.38
N VAL A 30 9.73 -12.92 -1.08
CA VAL A 30 11.09 -12.65 -0.56
C VAL A 30 12.12 -13.07 -1.58
N ASN A 31 13.28 -12.40 -1.59
CA ASN A 31 14.37 -12.75 -2.50
C ASN A 31 15.30 -13.86 -2.00
N ASP A 32 15.07 -14.37 -0.80
CA ASP A 32 15.75 -15.53 -0.24
C ASP A 32 14.69 -16.49 0.29
N HIS A 33 14.58 -17.63 -0.40
CA HIS A 33 13.60 -18.69 -0.10
C HIS A 33 13.67 -19.23 1.33
N THR A 34 14.78 -19.01 2.04
CA THR A 34 14.90 -19.33 3.48
C THR A 34 13.84 -18.60 4.31
N TYR A 35 13.32 -17.47 3.82
CA TYR A 35 12.35 -16.62 4.49
C TYR A 35 10.93 -16.70 3.92
N ASP A 36 10.67 -17.61 2.96
CA ASP A 36 9.36 -17.78 2.33
C ASP A 36 8.26 -17.99 3.39
N GLY A 37 7.20 -17.18 3.30
CA GLY A 37 6.06 -17.23 4.22
C GLY A 37 6.32 -16.76 5.66
N LYS A 38 7.55 -16.31 5.99
CA LYS A 38 7.92 -15.83 7.34
C LYS A 38 7.83 -14.32 7.49
N ILE A 39 8.03 -13.59 6.39
CA ILE A 39 8.06 -12.14 6.39
C ILE A 39 6.81 -11.59 5.69
N ARG A 40 6.14 -10.66 6.34
CA ARG A 40 4.92 -10.01 5.87
C ARG A 40 4.96 -8.53 6.21
N ILE A 41 5.01 -7.69 5.18
CA ILE A 41 5.00 -6.24 5.32
C ILE A 41 3.65 -5.71 4.85
N GLU A 42 2.99 -4.93 5.69
CA GLU A 42 1.79 -4.19 5.32
C GLU A 42 2.17 -2.88 4.65
N VAL A 43 1.56 -2.62 3.49
CA VAL A 43 1.60 -1.33 2.81
C VAL A 43 0.17 -0.82 2.73
N SER A 44 -0.08 0.37 3.26
CA SER A 44 -1.37 1.05 3.11
C SER A 44 -1.18 2.44 2.53
N TYR A 45 -2.17 2.95 1.82
CA TYR A 45 -2.15 4.30 1.28
C TYR A 45 -3.54 4.94 1.33
N SER A 46 -3.55 6.22 1.66
CA SER A 46 -4.76 7.05 1.76
C SER A 46 -4.39 8.50 1.51
N GLY A 47 -5.10 9.15 0.58
CA GLY A 47 -4.80 10.52 0.17
C GLY A 47 -3.35 10.67 -0.28
N SER A 48 -2.60 11.57 0.35
CA SER A 48 -1.20 11.86 0.03
C SER A 48 -0.19 11.00 0.81
N THR A 49 -0.61 9.89 1.42
CA THR A 49 0.22 9.18 2.40
C THR A 49 0.31 7.69 2.07
N ILE A 50 1.53 7.15 2.12
CA ILE A 50 1.81 5.71 2.07
C ILE A 50 2.40 5.31 3.43
N THR A 51 1.92 4.23 4.04
CA THR A 51 2.44 3.69 5.30
C THR A 51 3.01 2.30 5.07
N VAL A 52 4.21 2.06 5.58
CA VAL A 52 4.88 0.75 5.54
C VAL A 52 5.10 0.25 6.96
N LYS A 53 4.70 -0.99 7.24
CA LYS A 53 4.81 -1.58 8.57
C LYS A 53 5.08 -3.08 8.48
N ASP A 54 6.07 -3.56 9.22
CA ASP A 54 6.26 -4.98 9.41
C ASP A 54 5.17 -5.55 10.34
N VAL A 55 4.50 -6.60 9.88
CA VAL A 55 3.44 -7.32 10.61
C VAL A 55 3.73 -8.83 10.71
N SER A 56 4.99 -9.22 10.49
CA SER A 56 5.44 -10.60 10.55
C SER A 56 5.32 -11.17 11.97
N THR A 57 4.54 -12.22 12.15
CA THR A 57 4.46 -12.94 13.44
C THR A 57 5.68 -13.84 13.67
N SER A 58 6.34 -14.32 12.62
CA SER A 58 7.58 -15.11 12.73
C SER A 58 8.77 -14.31 13.27
N LEU A 59 8.65 -12.99 13.36
CA LEU A 59 9.64 -12.09 13.96
C LEU A 59 9.30 -11.69 15.40
N ASP A 60 8.23 -12.23 15.98
CA ASP A 60 7.88 -11.93 17.36
C ASP A 60 8.89 -12.55 18.33
N GLY A 61 9.45 -11.71 19.21
CA GLY A 61 10.55 -12.12 20.10
C GLY A 61 11.94 -12.14 19.45
N ILE A 62 12.05 -11.87 18.14
CA ILE A 62 13.32 -11.69 17.43
C ILE A 62 13.82 -10.26 17.67
N SER A 63 15.09 -10.11 18.03
CA SER A 63 15.70 -8.80 18.27
C SER A 63 16.08 -8.10 16.95
N ASN A 64 16.43 -6.82 17.03
CA ASN A 64 16.99 -6.05 15.91
C ASN A 64 16.19 -6.07 14.60
N VAL A 65 14.86 -6.28 14.68
CA VAL A 65 14.00 -6.19 13.50
C VAL A 65 13.97 -4.75 13.01
N ASP A 66 14.28 -4.59 11.73
CA ASP A 66 14.73 -3.31 11.21
C ASP A 66 14.42 -3.15 9.73
N ILE A 67 13.44 -2.30 9.42
CA ILE A 67 13.24 -1.79 8.07
C ILE A 67 14.37 -0.79 7.78
N LYS A 68 15.14 -1.06 6.73
CA LYS A 68 16.32 -0.27 6.34
C LYS A 68 16.05 0.64 5.16
N GLU A 69 15.28 0.13 4.20
CA GLU A 69 15.13 0.73 2.89
C GLU A 69 13.80 0.33 2.27
N ILE A 70 13.23 1.26 1.50
CA ILE A 70 11.94 1.10 0.83
C ILE A 70 12.09 1.63 -0.61
N GLY A 71 11.84 0.78 -1.59
CA GLY A 71 11.70 1.17 -2.99
C GLY A 71 10.23 1.30 -3.35
N ILE A 72 9.84 2.37 -4.05
CA ILE A 72 8.46 2.62 -4.47
C ILE A 72 8.43 3.05 -5.94
N GLN A 73 7.50 2.48 -6.68
CA GLN A 73 7.16 2.93 -8.02
C GLN A 73 6.03 3.96 -7.91
N LEU A 74 6.38 5.24 -8.00
CA LEU A 74 5.43 6.35 -7.95
C LEU A 74 4.95 6.72 -9.37
N PRO A 75 3.72 7.25 -9.54
CA PRO A 75 3.29 7.78 -10.83
C PRO A 75 4.07 9.03 -11.24
N THR A 76 4.06 9.36 -12.54
CA THR A 76 4.73 10.56 -13.06
C THR A 76 4.24 11.84 -12.38
N GLY A 77 5.17 12.70 -11.96
CA GLY A 77 4.87 13.97 -11.28
C GLY A 77 4.54 13.85 -9.79
N TYR A 78 4.62 12.63 -9.23
CA TYR A 78 4.63 12.42 -7.77
C TYR A 78 6.05 12.46 -7.24
N ARG A 79 6.21 12.96 -6.01
CA ARG A 79 7.46 12.95 -5.26
C ARG A 79 7.18 12.83 -3.76
N VAL A 80 8.11 12.24 -3.04
CA VAL A 80 8.09 12.21 -1.57
C VAL A 80 8.46 13.60 -1.05
N THR A 81 7.67 14.11 -0.10
CA THR A 81 7.90 15.41 0.57
C THR A 81 8.52 15.24 1.95
N SER A 82 8.15 14.17 2.67
CA SER A 82 8.74 13.82 3.95
C SER A 82 8.50 12.35 4.28
N VAL A 83 9.33 11.80 5.15
CA VAL A 83 9.20 10.44 5.68
C VAL A 83 9.31 10.51 7.21
N VAL A 84 8.33 9.93 7.90
CA VAL A 84 8.16 10.01 9.35
C VAL A 84 8.07 8.60 9.91
N ASP A 85 8.96 8.27 10.85
CA ASP A 85 8.84 7.07 11.66
C ASP A 85 8.19 7.44 12.99
N SER A 86 6.87 7.23 13.09
CA SER A 86 6.11 7.59 14.29
C SER A 86 6.53 6.76 15.50
N SER A 87 7.06 5.55 15.29
CA SER A 87 7.52 4.68 16.37
C SER A 87 8.90 5.07 16.90
N LYS A 88 9.74 5.69 16.05
CA LYS A 88 11.08 6.17 16.37
C LYS A 88 11.33 7.55 15.76
N PRO A 89 10.83 8.64 16.36
CA PRO A 89 10.93 10.00 15.78
C PRO A 89 12.36 10.52 15.57
N ALA A 90 13.34 9.91 16.23
CA ALA A 90 14.76 10.22 16.04
C ALA A 90 15.32 9.67 14.71
N ASN A 91 14.65 8.67 14.10
CA ASN A 91 15.02 8.16 12.80
C ASN A 91 14.80 9.23 11.73
N ARG A 92 15.85 9.50 10.97
CA ARG A 92 15.79 10.36 9.80
C ARG A 92 15.85 9.49 8.55
N TRP A 93 15.03 9.87 7.58
CA TRP A 93 14.83 9.13 6.35
C TRP A 93 14.98 10.11 5.20
N SER A 94 15.77 9.72 4.21
CA SER A 94 15.97 10.47 2.99
C SER A 94 15.24 9.76 1.85
N ALA A 95 14.62 10.55 0.98
CA ALA A 95 13.93 10.05 -0.21
C ALA A 95 14.60 10.66 -1.45
N SER A 96 14.86 9.83 -2.45
CA SER A 96 15.51 10.23 -3.69
C SER A 96 14.78 9.63 -4.89
N SER A 97 14.65 10.43 -5.95
CA SER A 97 14.07 9.98 -7.22
C SER A 97 15.18 9.52 -8.17
N GLY A 98 14.90 8.53 -9.01
CA GLY A 98 15.92 7.93 -9.85
C GLY A 98 15.46 6.65 -10.53
N ASN A 99 16.37 5.69 -10.68
CA ASN A 99 16.09 4.39 -11.27
C ASN A 99 16.94 3.33 -10.54
N TYR A 100 16.46 2.91 -9.37
CA TYR A 100 17.21 2.10 -8.40
C TYR A 100 16.87 0.62 -8.57
N GLN A 101 17.89 -0.22 -8.74
CA GLN A 101 17.72 -1.67 -8.82
C GLN A 101 17.66 -2.25 -7.41
N GLU A 102 16.52 -2.81 -7.04
CA GLU A 102 16.28 -3.33 -5.69
C GLU A 102 16.17 -4.86 -5.75
N SER A 103 17.33 -5.51 -5.70
CA SER A 103 17.45 -6.97 -5.83
C SER A 103 16.79 -7.49 -7.12
N GLU A 104 16.14 -8.65 -7.07
CA GLU A 104 15.41 -9.27 -8.18
C GLU A 104 14.02 -8.68 -8.43
N PHE A 105 13.52 -7.82 -7.53
CA PHE A 105 12.20 -7.18 -7.64
C PHE A 105 12.14 -6.06 -8.69
N GLY A 106 13.24 -5.83 -9.40
CA GLY A 106 13.32 -4.90 -10.52
C GLY A 106 13.74 -3.50 -10.09
N ARG A 107 13.39 -2.52 -10.93
CA ARG A 107 13.76 -1.13 -10.71
C ARG A 107 12.62 -0.28 -10.19
N PHE A 108 12.93 0.64 -9.29
CA PHE A 108 11.97 1.57 -8.70
C PHE A 108 12.43 3.01 -8.94
N ASN A 109 11.46 3.91 -9.14
CA ASN A 109 11.76 5.31 -9.43
C ASN A 109 11.95 6.18 -8.18
N THR A 110 11.70 5.62 -7.00
CA THR A 110 11.83 6.29 -5.70
C THR A 110 12.50 5.34 -4.71
N GLN A 111 13.56 5.79 -4.07
CA GLN A 111 14.28 5.06 -3.02
C GLN A 111 14.24 5.87 -1.72
N ILE A 112 13.92 5.19 -0.63
CA ILE A 112 13.79 5.77 0.70
C ILE A 112 14.72 5.00 1.63
N ILE A 113 15.75 5.68 2.12
CA ILE A 113 16.81 5.07 2.96
C ILE A 113 16.79 5.75 4.32
N ARG A 114 16.99 4.97 5.39
CA ARG A 114 17.21 5.55 6.70
C ARG A 114 18.63 6.07 6.83
N ASP A 115 18.76 7.32 7.26
CA ASP A 115 20.06 7.95 7.43
C ASP A 115 20.89 7.18 8.48
N PRO A 116 22.18 6.89 8.21
CA PRO A 116 23.01 5.98 9.00
C PRO A 116 23.48 6.53 10.36
N GLY A 117 22.90 7.64 10.84
CA GLY A 117 23.28 8.30 12.10
C GLY A 117 22.84 7.52 13.35
N LYS A 118 22.36 8.23 14.39
CA LYS A 118 21.77 7.62 15.61
C LYS A 118 20.38 7.01 15.32
N SER A 119 20.30 6.12 14.33
CA SER A 119 19.06 5.47 13.94
C SER A 119 18.76 4.30 14.87
N SER A 120 17.57 4.29 15.46
CA SER A 120 17.03 3.16 16.22
C SER A 120 16.35 2.18 15.27
N LYS A 121 16.50 0.89 15.55
CA LYS A 121 15.83 -0.19 14.81
C LYS A 121 14.31 -0.02 14.86
N THR A 122 13.62 -0.29 13.75
CA THR A 122 12.19 -0.02 13.61
C THR A 122 11.47 -1.08 12.78
N ARG A 123 10.26 -1.46 13.23
CA ARG A 123 9.29 -2.27 12.48
C ARG A 123 8.25 -1.38 11.76
N GLY A 124 8.40 -0.05 11.84
CA GLY A 124 7.37 0.91 11.47
C GLY A 124 6.30 1.10 12.55
N PRO A 125 5.20 1.83 12.25
CA PRO A 125 4.85 2.36 10.94
C PRO A 125 5.77 3.48 10.46
N ILE A 126 6.17 3.40 9.19
CA ILE A 126 6.90 4.45 8.46
C ILE A 126 5.91 5.12 7.52
N THR A 127 5.67 6.40 7.73
CA THR A 127 4.71 7.22 6.98
C THR A 127 5.45 8.05 5.95
N ILE A 128 5.10 7.88 4.68
CA ILE A 128 5.71 8.53 3.52
C ILE A 128 4.69 9.49 2.94
N ASN A 129 4.97 10.79 3.05
CA ASN A 129 4.09 11.83 2.55
C ASN A 129 4.49 12.19 1.12
N LEU A 130 3.49 12.29 0.25
CA LEU A 130 3.62 12.69 -1.15
C LEU A 130 3.30 14.17 -1.33
N ASN A 131 3.61 14.71 -2.49
CA ASN A 131 3.31 16.10 -2.85
C ASN A 131 1.85 16.37 -3.24
N LYS A 132 1.06 15.32 -3.44
CA LYS A 132 -0.36 15.35 -3.81
C LYS A 132 -1.01 14.01 -3.48
N GLU A 133 -2.33 13.99 -3.47
CA GLU A 133 -3.10 12.76 -3.22
C GLU A 133 -2.89 11.74 -4.33
N LEU A 134 -2.78 10.47 -3.97
CA LEU A 134 -2.67 9.36 -4.89
C LEU A 134 -4.04 9.07 -5.52
N GLU A 135 -4.13 9.27 -6.83
CA GLU A 135 -5.30 8.86 -7.61
C GLU A 135 -5.16 7.40 -8.03
N GLY A 136 -5.97 6.50 -7.43
CA GLY A 136 -5.98 5.08 -7.78
C GLY A 136 -4.91 4.24 -7.06
N THR A 137 -4.34 3.26 -7.75
CA THR A 137 -3.35 2.32 -7.20
C THR A 137 -1.92 2.75 -7.52
N LEU A 138 -0.96 2.26 -6.75
CA LEU A 138 0.46 2.42 -7.11
C LEU A 138 0.75 1.71 -8.44
N PRO A 139 1.53 2.34 -9.35
CA PRO A 139 1.93 1.70 -10.58
C PRO A 139 2.86 0.51 -10.33
N LEU A 140 2.89 -0.40 -11.29
CA LEU A 140 3.79 -1.54 -11.31
C LEU A 140 5.08 -1.17 -12.04
N ASN A 141 6.20 -1.69 -11.59
CA ASN A 141 7.43 -1.71 -12.36
C ASN A 141 7.42 -2.86 -13.38
N ASN A 142 8.50 -2.99 -14.16
CA ASN A 142 8.62 -4.03 -15.19
C ASN A 142 8.54 -5.47 -14.65
N ASN A 143 8.80 -5.65 -13.36
CA ASN A 143 8.76 -6.92 -12.64
C ASN A 143 7.45 -7.11 -11.86
N GLN A 144 6.39 -6.36 -12.19
CA GLN A 144 5.07 -6.47 -11.54
C GLN A 144 5.05 -6.10 -10.04
N ASN A 145 6.04 -5.31 -9.59
CA ASN A 145 6.14 -4.85 -8.21
C ASN A 145 5.85 -3.35 -8.10
N SER A 146 5.11 -2.94 -7.07
CA SER A 146 4.87 -1.51 -6.77
C SER A 146 5.75 -1.00 -5.64
N VAL A 147 6.02 -1.86 -4.66
CA VAL A 147 6.81 -1.55 -3.47
C VAL A 147 7.72 -2.72 -3.15
N VAL A 148 8.92 -2.40 -2.67
CA VAL A 148 9.86 -3.38 -2.11
C VAL A 148 10.45 -2.83 -0.81
N VAL A 149 10.73 -3.70 0.14
CA VAL A 149 11.26 -3.34 1.46
C VAL A 149 12.44 -4.21 1.82
N HIS A 150 13.56 -3.61 2.20
CA HIS A 150 14.69 -4.31 2.81
C HIS A 150 14.50 -4.32 4.33
N ILE A 151 14.44 -5.52 4.90
CA ILE A 151 14.33 -5.73 6.34
C ILE A 151 15.48 -6.61 6.83
N SER A 152 16.03 -6.32 8.00
CA SER A 152 16.94 -7.20 8.73
C SER A 152 16.40 -7.54 10.10
N PHE A 153 16.85 -8.66 10.65
CA PHE A 153 16.38 -9.17 11.92
C PHE A 153 17.40 -10.12 12.56
N GLY A 154 17.31 -10.19 13.89
CA GLY A 154 17.97 -11.15 14.75
C GLY A 154 19.45 -10.95 14.99
N GLU A 155 19.94 -11.72 15.96
CA GLU A 155 21.36 -11.82 16.33
C GLU A 155 21.83 -13.28 16.28
N LYS A 156 23.15 -13.49 16.21
CA LYS A 156 23.79 -14.81 16.15
C LYS A 156 23.41 -15.63 17.39
N LYS A 157 22.31 -16.40 17.30
CA LYS A 157 21.74 -17.42 18.21
C LYS A 157 20.19 -17.48 18.15
N GLU A 158 19.54 -16.49 17.52
CA GLU A 158 18.09 -16.47 17.41
C GLU A 158 17.56 -17.42 16.33
N ALA A 159 16.28 -17.76 16.43
CA ALA A 159 15.62 -18.70 15.52
C ALA A 159 15.55 -18.19 14.07
N LEU A 160 15.60 -16.87 13.87
CA LEU A 160 15.67 -16.24 12.56
C LEU A 160 16.67 -15.08 12.59
N VAL A 161 17.63 -15.12 11.69
CA VAL A 161 18.71 -14.13 11.59
C VAL A 161 19.00 -13.84 10.14
N GLY A 162 19.23 -12.58 9.81
CA GLY A 162 19.70 -12.14 8.49
C GLY A 162 19.00 -10.90 7.99
N SER A 163 18.90 -10.80 6.68
CA SER A 163 18.20 -9.71 5.99
C SER A 163 17.68 -10.18 4.64
N THR A 164 16.53 -9.66 4.24
CA THR A 164 15.89 -10.00 2.97
C THR A 164 15.19 -8.77 2.40
N TRP A 165 15.03 -8.77 1.08
CA TRP A 165 14.09 -7.91 0.38
C TRP A 165 12.73 -8.60 0.33
N VAL A 166 11.67 -7.81 0.45
CA VAL A 166 10.28 -8.26 0.38
C VAL A 166 9.55 -7.40 -0.64
N GLY A 167 9.05 -8.02 -1.71
CA GLY A 167 8.35 -7.36 -2.81
C GLY A 167 6.85 -7.67 -2.85
N GLY A 168 6.14 -6.88 -3.65
CA GLY A 168 4.75 -7.10 -3.97
C GLY A 168 4.08 -5.88 -4.58
N SER A 169 2.80 -6.03 -4.88
CA SER A 169 1.95 -4.98 -5.42
C SER A 169 0.53 -5.10 -4.87
N ALA A 170 -0.24 -4.01 -4.98
CA ALA A 170 -1.66 -4.04 -4.70
C ALA A 170 -2.34 -4.87 -5.81
N GLN A 171 -2.67 -6.12 -5.53
CA GLN A 171 -3.49 -6.92 -6.44
C GLN A 171 -4.85 -6.21 -6.58
N ILE A 172 -5.20 -5.82 -7.81
CA ILE A 172 -6.57 -5.40 -8.12
C ILE A 172 -7.42 -6.67 -8.00
N PRO A 173 -8.43 -6.71 -7.10
CA PRO A 173 -9.36 -7.83 -7.10
C PRO A 173 -9.99 -7.93 -8.50
N GLU A 174 -9.90 -9.08 -9.15
CA GLU A 174 -10.41 -9.29 -10.51
C GLU A 174 -11.93 -9.15 -10.68
N PHE A 175 -12.65 -8.70 -9.65
CA PHE A 175 -14.08 -8.45 -9.76
C PHE A 175 -14.38 -6.96 -9.96
N PRO A 176 -14.93 -6.63 -11.15
CA PRO A 176 -15.00 -5.26 -11.62
C PRO A 176 -16.18 -4.55 -10.97
N SER A 177 -16.11 -3.23 -10.98
CA SER A 177 -17.14 -2.24 -10.68
C SER A 177 -18.45 -2.39 -11.49
N ILE A 178 -18.73 -3.55 -12.11
CA ILE A 178 -19.92 -3.92 -12.88
C ILE A 178 -21.12 -4.23 -11.98
N ALA A 179 -20.91 -4.58 -10.70
CA ALA A 179 -22.02 -4.79 -9.76
C ALA A 179 -22.89 -3.53 -9.59
N LEU A 180 -22.29 -2.34 -9.66
CA LEU A 180 -22.99 -1.06 -9.55
C LEU A 180 -23.87 -0.73 -10.77
N PRO A 181 -23.36 -0.80 -12.03
CA PRO A 181 -24.17 -0.70 -13.23
C PRO A 181 -25.29 -1.75 -13.27
N VAL A 182 -25.00 -3.00 -12.93
CA VAL A 182 -25.98 -4.10 -12.99
C VAL A 182 -27.07 -3.93 -11.93
N ALA A 183 -26.73 -3.56 -10.69
CA ALA A 183 -27.71 -3.25 -9.66
C ALA A 183 -28.55 -2.01 -10.01
N ALA A 184 -27.95 -0.97 -10.61
CA ALA A 184 -28.67 0.22 -11.07
C ALA A 184 -29.63 -0.09 -12.22
N ILE A 185 -29.21 -0.92 -13.19
CA ILE A 185 -30.07 -1.36 -14.30
C ILE A 185 -31.20 -2.25 -13.79
N MET A 186 -30.94 -3.21 -12.89
CA MET A 186 -31.97 -4.04 -12.27
C MET A 186 -32.95 -3.21 -11.43
N GLY A 187 -32.45 -2.22 -10.68
CA GLY A 187 -33.27 -1.28 -9.92
C GLY A 187 -34.17 -0.42 -10.80
N LEU A 188 -33.64 0.08 -11.92
CA LEU A 188 -34.42 0.82 -12.93
C LEU A 188 -35.48 -0.06 -13.60
N MET A 189 -35.16 -1.32 -13.93
CA MET A 189 -36.12 -2.28 -14.48
C MET A 189 -37.29 -2.55 -13.50
N PHE A 190 -37.01 -2.73 -12.21
CA PHE A 190 -38.05 -2.89 -11.19
C PHE A 190 -38.99 -1.68 -11.07
N ILE A 191 -38.45 -0.46 -11.18
CA ILE A 191 -39.22 0.79 -11.13
C ILE A 191 -40.06 0.97 -12.40
N LEU A 192 -39.57 0.53 -13.56
CA LEU A 192 -40.30 0.61 -14.82
C LEU A 192 -41.41 -0.45 -14.94
N ASP A 193 -41.18 -1.66 -14.42
CA ASP A 193 -42.18 -2.74 -14.45
C ASP A 193 -43.37 -2.47 -13.51
N THR A 194 -43.11 -1.81 -12.36
CA THR A 194 -44.17 -1.35 -11.45
C THR A 194 -45.04 -0.22 -12.02
N ARG A 195 -44.53 0.57 -12.99
CA ARG A 195 -45.31 1.60 -13.70
C ARG A 195 -46.21 1.06 -14.80
N ARG A 196 -46.01 -0.20 -15.23
CA ARG A 196 -46.84 -0.85 -16.26
C ARG A 196 -48.09 -1.53 -15.69
N LYS A 197 -48.19 -1.64 -14.36
CA LYS A 197 -49.30 -2.29 -13.63
C LYS A 197 -50.24 -1.32 -12.89
N GLU A 198 -50.02 0.00 -13.01
CA GLU A 198 -51.01 1.04 -12.72
C GLU A 198 -51.63 1.51 -14.05
#